data_AF-A0A7V4JNR4-F1
#
_entry.id   AF-A0A7V4JNR4-F1
#
_cell.length_a   1.000
_cell.length_b   1.000
_cell.length_c   1.000
_cell.angle_alpha   90.00
_cell.angle_beta   90.00
_cell.angle_gamma   90.00
#
_symmetry.space_group_name_H-M   'P 1'
#
loop_
_entity.id
_entity.type
_entity.pdbx_description
1 polymer ?
#
loop_
_entity_poly.entity_id
_entity_poly.type
_entity_poly.pdbx_seq_one_letter_code
_entity_poly.pdbx_strand_id
1 'polypeptide(L)'
;MSEIILKALMRLFAILADINQERDKAASREIVAMYLGRYLSRTMTREYLQIFENHCNELKGKYQNPADTKRRKRNAAHSVKVLSICQQINEELAQKEKIIVLLRLIEFIFNAGNYTKNEIDFINTLAEVFNVDPDDFKNLKAFILSDSIGISEDNMLYFSSPASQIPENARVIPLDGLTGTLGILRVKSVNTFLMRLKGTDTLYLRGQDVKPNFTYVIEPGSIIKGKKVAPIY
;
A
#
# COMPACT_ATOMS: atom_id res chain seq x y z
N MET A 1 -7.13 9.48 5.08
CA MET A 1 -6.90 9.17 3.64
C MET A 1 -7.90 10.00 2.86
N SER A 2 -7.52 10.65 1.75
CA SER A 2 -8.45 11.48 0.98
C SER A 2 -9.45 10.61 0.20
N GLU A 3 -10.61 11.17 -0.13
CA GLU A 3 -11.65 10.50 -0.94
C GLU A 3 -11.10 10.08 -2.32
N ILE A 4 -10.26 10.92 -2.93
CA ILE A 4 -9.65 10.65 -4.24
C ILE A 4 -8.76 9.40 -4.17
N ILE A 5 -7.92 9.27 -3.13
CA ILE A 5 -7.09 8.08 -2.91
C ILE A 5 -7.95 6.83 -2.72
N LEU A 6 -9.04 6.93 -1.94
CA LEU A 6 -9.92 5.79 -1.70
C LEU A 6 -10.62 5.33 -2.97
N LYS A 7 -11.14 6.25 -3.79
CA LYS A 7 -11.77 5.93 -5.08
C LYS A 7 -10.77 5.27 -6.04
N ALA A 8 -9.56 5.81 -6.14
CA ALA A 8 -8.47 5.23 -6.92
C ALA A 8 -8.14 3.80 -6.46
N LEU A 9 -8.04 3.58 -5.14
CA LEU A 9 -7.82 2.25 -4.58
C LEU A 9 -8.94 1.28 -4.93
N MET A 10 -10.22 1.70 -4.93
CA MET A 10 -11.32 0.80 -5.30
C MET A 10 -11.22 0.34 -6.75
N ARG A 11 -10.86 1.24 -7.66
CA ARG A 11 -10.61 0.90 -9.08
C ARG A 11 -9.44 -0.08 -9.22
N LEU A 12 -8.33 0.17 -8.52
CA LEU A 12 -7.12 -0.66 -8.62
C LEU A 12 -7.29 -2.03 -7.94
N PHE A 13 -8.00 -2.09 -6.80
CA PHE A 13 -8.36 -3.37 -6.18
C PHE A 13 -9.29 -4.19 -7.09
N ALA A 14 -10.22 -3.55 -7.80
CA ALA A 14 -11.07 -4.25 -8.75
C ALA A 14 -10.26 -4.87 -9.91
N ILE A 15 -9.25 -4.14 -10.41
CA ILE A 15 -8.31 -4.66 -11.41
C ILE A 15 -7.52 -5.85 -10.85
N LEU A 16 -6.99 -5.73 -9.62
CA LEU A 16 -6.26 -6.82 -8.97
C LEU A 16 -7.11 -8.09 -8.78
N ALA A 17 -8.36 -7.92 -8.36
CA ALA A 17 -9.30 -9.02 -8.22
C ALA A 17 -9.61 -9.70 -9.57
N ASP A 18 -9.61 -8.95 -10.67
CA ASP A 18 -9.82 -9.49 -12.01
C ASP A 18 -8.58 -10.24 -12.55
N ILE A 19 -7.38 -9.74 -12.26
CA ILE A 19 -6.11 -10.37 -12.63
C ILE A 19 -5.90 -11.70 -11.88
N ASN A 20 -6.34 -11.79 -10.62
CA ASN A 20 -6.31 -13.01 -9.82
C ASN A 20 -7.55 -13.90 -10.07
N GLN A 21 -7.67 -14.47 -11.27
CA GLN A 21 -8.81 -15.35 -11.62
C GLN A 21 -8.89 -16.63 -10.77
N GLU A 22 -7.80 -17.00 -10.09
CA GLU A 22 -7.75 -18.15 -9.17
C GLU A 22 -8.37 -17.86 -7.81
N ARG A 23 -8.47 -16.58 -7.41
CA ARG A 23 -9.03 -16.18 -6.12
C ARG A 23 -10.53 -15.94 -6.26
N ASP A 24 -11.32 -16.62 -5.43
CA ASP A 24 -12.78 -16.42 -5.42
C ASP A 24 -13.14 -14.95 -5.15
N LYS A 25 -14.24 -14.48 -5.75
CA LYS A 25 -14.76 -13.13 -5.58
C LYS A 25 -15.16 -12.86 -4.14
N ALA A 26 -15.77 -13.85 -3.47
CA ALA A 26 -16.17 -13.73 -2.07
C ALA A 26 -14.93 -13.49 -1.19
N ALA A 27 -13.87 -14.26 -1.42
CA ALA A 27 -12.59 -14.09 -0.74
C ALA A 27 -11.96 -12.72 -1.03
N SER A 28 -11.92 -12.28 -2.29
CA SER A 28 -11.37 -10.98 -2.67
C SER A 28 -12.11 -9.81 -2.00
N ARG A 29 -13.44 -9.90 -1.94
CA ARG A 29 -14.31 -8.91 -1.27
C ARG A 29 -14.05 -8.85 0.23
N GLU A 30 -13.92 -10.00 0.88
CA GLU A 30 -13.65 -10.08 2.33
C GLU A 30 -12.29 -9.46 2.66
N ILE A 31 -11.26 -9.75 1.87
CA ILE A 31 -9.92 -9.17 2.04
C ILE A 31 -9.97 -7.64 1.88
N VAL A 32 -10.67 -7.11 0.87
CA VAL A 32 -10.84 -5.65 0.70
C VAL A 32 -11.63 -5.05 1.86
N ALA A 33 -12.70 -5.70 2.33
CA ALA A 33 -13.49 -5.22 3.46
C ALA A 33 -12.67 -5.17 4.77
N MET A 34 -11.89 -6.21 5.05
CA MET A 34 -10.96 -6.23 6.17
C MET A 34 -9.92 -5.13 6.05
N TYR A 35 -9.35 -4.94 4.85
CA TYR A 35 -8.37 -3.88 4.60
C TYR A 35 -8.97 -2.48 4.81
N LEU A 36 -10.16 -2.20 4.31
CA LEU A 36 -10.82 -0.91 4.47
C LEU A 36 -11.24 -0.65 5.92
N GLY A 37 -11.75 -1.66 6.63
CA GLY A 37 -12.13 -1.56 8.03
C GLY A 37 -10.96 -1.24 8.96
N ARG A 38 -9.72 -1.41 8.50
CA ARG A 38 -8.51 -0.99 9.21
C ARG A 38 -8.33 0.54 9.24
N TYR A 39 -8.88 1.26 8.25
CA TYR A 39 -8.70 2.71 8.04
C TYR A 39 -9.98 3.53 8.16
N LEU A 40 -11.15 2.92 7.96
CA LEU A 40 -12.43 3.60 7.83
C LEU A 40 -13.45 3.15 8.89
N SER A 41 -14.48 3.96 9.09
CA SER A 41 -15.65 3.56 9.88
C SER A 41 -16.46 2.49 9.14
N ARG A 42 -17.27 1.73 9.88
CA ARG A 42 -18.12 0.67 9.31
C ARG A 42 -19.05 1.18 8.20
N THR A 43 -19.56 2.41 8.33
CA THR A 43 -20.42 3.05 7.31
C THR A 43 -19.64 3.33 6.03
N MET A 44 -18.50 4.01 6.14
CA MET A 44 -17.65 4.31 4.98
C MET A 44 -17.10 3.04 4.33
N THR A 45 -16.70 2.03 5.12
CA THR A 45 -16.26 0.74 4.57
C THR A 45 -17.33 0.14 3.66
N ARG A 46 -18.61 0.20 4.03
CA ARG A 46 -19.70 -0.33 3.20
C ARG A 46 -19.87 0.47 1.90
N GLU A 47 -19.77 1.79 1.96
CA GLU A 47 -19.88 2.67 0.78
C GLU A 47 -18.76 2.40 -0.22
N TYR A 48 -17.51 2.37 0.23
CA TYR A 48 -16.37 2.12 -0.65
C TYR A 48 -16.34 0.68 -1.17
N LEU A 49 -16.80 -0.30 -0.38
CA LEU A 49 -16.94 -1.67 -0.86
C LEU A 49 -17.94 -1.80 -2.01
N GLN A 50 -19.02 -1.00 -1.98
CA GLN A 50 -19.97 -0.94 -3.10
C GLN A 50 -19.34 -0.35 -4.37
N ILE A 51 -18.50 0.69 -4.23
CA ILE A 51 -17.73 1.25 -5.35
C ILE A 51 -16.80 0.19 -5.97
N PHE A 52 -16.10 -0.57 -5.12
CA PHE A 52 -15.26 -1.68 -5.55
C PHE A 52 -16.07 -2.76 -6.31
N GLU A 53 -17.23 -3.17 -5.79
CA GLU A 53 -18.11 -4.15 -6.45
C GLU A 53 -18.60 -3.66 -7.82
N ASN A 54 -18.95 -2.38 -7.92
CA ASN A 54 -19.36 -1.76 -9.18
C ASN A 54 -18.24 -1.83 -10.22
N HIS A 55 -17.01 -1.45 -9.85
CA HIS A 55 -15.85 -1.57 -10.75
C HIS A 55 -15.53 -3.02 -11.13
N CYS A 56 -15.69 -3.96 -10.19
CA CYS A 56 -15.55 -5.39 -10.48
C CYS A 56 -16.57 -5.90 -11.51
N ASN A 57 -17.76 -5.30 -11.57
CA ASN A 57 -18.80 -5.64 -12.54
C ASN A 57 -18.55 -4.95 -13.89
N GLU A 58 -18.07 -3.70 -13.87
CA GLU A 58 -17.70 -2.93 -15.07
C GLU A 58 -16.54 -3.56 -15.84
N LEU A 59 -15.51 -4.06 -15.13
CA LEU A 59 -14.36 -4.74 -15.74
C LEU A 59 -14.80 -6.00 -16.49
N LYS A 60 -15.77 -6.74 -15.94
CA LYS A 60 -16.33 -7.97 -16.53
C LYS A 60 -17.24 -7.80 -17.74
N GLY A 61 -17.68 -6.57 -18.07
CA GLY A 61 -18.84 -6.23 -18.90
C GLY A 61 -19.31 -7.24 -19.97
N LYS A 62 -20.64 -7.44 -20.09
CA LYS A 62 -21.50 -8.07 -21.14
C LYS A 62 -21.00 -9.27 -22.00
N TYR A 63 -19.83 -9.86 -21.79
CA TYR A 63 -19.29 -10.92 -22.65
C TYR A 63 -19.29 -12.28 -21.94
N GLN A 64 -20.48 -12.73 -21.53
CA GLN A 64 -20.66 -14.05 -20.92
C GLN A 64 -20.96 -15.17 -21.93
N ASN A 65 -20.95 -14.91 -23.24
CA ASN A 65 -21.14 -16.01 -24.19
C ASN A 65 -19.87 -16.87 -24.29
N PRO A 66 -19.92 -18.17 -23.89
CA PRO A 66 -18.75 -19.06 -23.85
C PRO A 66 -18.32 -19.56 -25.23
N ALA A 67 -19.13 -19.30 -26.27
CA ALA A 67 -18.87 -19.74 -27.63
C ALA A 67 -18.36 -18.56 -28.47
N ASP A 68 -17.06 -18.28 -28.46
CA ASP A 68 -16.43 -17.74 -29.68
C ASP A 68 -14.89 -17.81 -29.69
N THR A 69 -14.38 -18.11 -30.88
CA THR A 69 -13.03 -18.52 -31.26
C THR A 69 -12.02 -17.36 -31.27
N LYS A 70 -12.14 -16.37 -30.36
CA LYS A 70 -11.34 -15.11 -30.35
C LYS A 70 -10.73 -14.75 -28.99
N ARG A 71 -10.24 -15.74 -28.25
CA ARG A 71 -9.58 -15.56 -26.94
C ARG A 71 -8.39 -14.58 -26.95
N ARG A 72 -7.58 -14.56 -28.03
CA ARG A 72 -6.41 -13.66 -28.15
C ARG A 72 -6.75 -12.18 -28.37
N LYS A 73 -7.70 -11.86 -29.28
CA LYS A 73 -8.15 -10.47 -29.49
C LYS A 73 -8.89 -9.91 -28.26
N ARG A 74 -9.57 -10.79 -27.51
CA ARG A 74 -10.27 -10.47 -26.26
C ARG A 74 -9.33 -10.07 -25.13
N ASN A 75 -8.18 -10.74 -25.00
CA ASN A 75 -7.17 -10.40 -23.98
C ASN A 75 -6.51 -9.04 -24.23
N ALA A 76 -6.19 -8.73 -25.49
CA ALA A 76 -5.57 -7.44 -25.84
C ALA A 76 -6.49 -6.25 -25.51
N ALA A 77 -7.77 -6.32 -25.90
CA ALA A 77 -8.75 -5.26 -25.58
C ALA A 77 -8.96 -5.09 -24.07
N HIS A 78 -8.91 -6.19 -23.31
CA HIS A 78 -8.99 -6.15 -21.86
C HIS A 78 -7.78 -5.46 -21.21
N SER A 79 -6.56 -5.81 -21.64
CA SER A 79 -5.33 -5.16 -21.18
C SER A 79 -5.32 -3.65 -21.49
N VAL A 80 -5.80 -3.24 -22.66
CA VAL A 80 -5.93 -1.81 -23.02
C VAL A 80 -6.89 -1.09 -22.09
N LYS A 81 -8.03 -1.71 -21.73
CA LYS A 81 -8.98 -1.13 -20.78
C LYS A 81 -8.37 -0.94 -19.40
N VAL A 82 -7.64 -1.93 -18.90
CA VAL A 82 -6.92 -1.85 -17.62
C VAL A 82 -5.92 -0.70 -17.63
N LEU A 83 -5.08 -0.61 -18.67
CA LEU A 83 -4.10 0.47 -18.82
C LEU A 83 -4.76 1.85 -18.89
N SER A 84 -5.89 1.97 -19.60
CA SER A 84 -6.66 3.22 -19.66
C SER A 84 -7.16 3.66 -18.29
N ILE A 85 -7.64 2.73 -17.46
CA ILE A 85 -8.07 3.05 -16.08
C ILE A 85 -6.87 3.50 -15.24
N CYS A 86 -5.73 2.81 -15.34
CA CYS A 86 -4.50 3.21 -14.64
C CYS A 86 -4.07 4.63 -15.07
N GLN A 87 -4.17 4.96 -16.36
CA GLN A 87 -3.83 6.27 -16.88
C GLN A 87 -4.80 7.36 -16.40
N GLN A 88 -6.10 7.09 -16.34
CA GLN A 88 -7.07 8.03 -15.76
C GLN A 88 -6.75 8.32 -14.28
N ILE A 89 -6.45 7.28 -13.51
CA ILE A 89 -6.05 7.43 -12.11
C ILE A 89 -4.74 8.23 -12.00
N ASN A 90 -3.80 8.02 -12.91
CA ASN A 90 -2.54 8.76 -12.98
C ASN A 90 -2.75 10.27 -13.20
N GLU A 91 -3.77 10.64 -13.96
CA GLU A 91 -4.13 12.03 -14.26
C GLU A 91 -4.93 12.70 -13.12
N GLU A 92 -5.71 11.92 -12.37
CA GLU A 92 -6.51 12.41 -11.24
C GLU A 92 -5.69 12.65 -9.95
N LEU A 93 -4.50 12.05 -9.84
CA LEU A 93 -3.70 12.06 -8.60
C LEU A 93 -2.45 12.93 -8.72
N ALA A 94 -2.13 13.67 -7.66
CA ALA A 94 -0.82 14.28 -7.52
C ALA A 94 0.27 13.22 -7.22
N GLN A 95 1.54 13.52 -7.48
CA GLN A 95 2.64 12.55 -7.31
C GLN A 95 2.69 11.94 -5.90
N LYS A 96 2.49 12.77 -4.86
CA LYS A 96 2.43 12.31 -3.47
C LYS A 96 1.29 11.30 -3.25
N GLU A 97 0.13 11.52 -3.87
CA GLU A 97 -1.01 10.63 -3.75
C GLU A 97 -0.80 9.32 -4.51
N LYS A 98 -0.15 9.35 -5.68
CA LYS A 98 0.26 8.15 -6.43
C LYS A 98 1.18 7.25 -5.60
N ILE A 99 2.17 7.84 -4.91
CA ILE A 99 3.04 7.11 -3.98
C ILE A 99 2.23 6.47 -2.86
N ILE A 100 1.27 7.19 -2.28
CA ILE A 100 0.43 6.66 -1.20
C ILE A 100 -0.46 5.52 -1.72
N VAL A 101 -1.07 5.66 -2.89
CA VAL A 101 -1.89 4.60 -3.52
C VAL A 101 -1.05 3.36 -3.78
N LEU A 102 0.15 3.52 -4.36
CA LEU A 102 1.06 2.42 -4.64
C LEU A 102 1.52 1.72 -3.36
N LEU A 103 1.89 2.49 -2.32
CA LEU A 103 2.20 1.97 -0.99
C LEU A 103 1.07 1.11 -0.44
N ARG A 104 -0.18 1.58 -0.55
CA ARG A 104 -1.36 0.86 -0.04
C ARG A 104 -1.64 -0.43 -0.83
N LEU A 105 -1.43 -0.41 -2.15
CA LEU A 105 -1.54 -1.62 -2.99
C LEU A 105 -0.48 -2.66 -2.65
N ILE A 106 0.78 -2.24 -2.50
CA ILE A 106 1.87 -3.12 -2.06
C ILE A 106 1.50 -3.73 -0.70
N GLU A 107 1.11 -2.90 0.27
CA GLU A 107 0.71 -3.37 1.60
C GLU A 107 -0.48 -4.36 1.55
N PHE A 108 -1.45 -4.11 0.66
CA PHE A 108 -2.58 -5.01 0.45
C PHE A 108 -2.15 -6.38 -0.09
N ILE A 109 -1.33 -6.41 -1.13
CA ILE A 109 -0.87 -7.64 -1.80
C ILE A 109 0.02 -8.47 -0.87
N PHE A 110 1.00 -7.83 -0.24
CA PHE A 110 1.97 -8.56 0.58
C PHE A 110 1.42 -9.00 1.94
N ASN A 111 0.47 -8.27 2.54
CA ASN A 111 -0.19 -8.75 3.77
C ASN A 111 -1.11 -9.96 3.54
N ALA A 112 -1.50 -10.25 2.28
CA ALA A 112 -2.32 -11.43 1.98
C ALA A 112 -1.53 -12.75 2.03
N GLY A 113 -0.20 -12.71 2.17
CA GLY A 113 0.67 -13.88 2.37
C GLY A 113 0.93 -14.74 1.11
N ASN A 114 -0.01 -14.78 0.17
CA ASN A 114 0.09 -15.56 -1.07
C ASN A 114 -0.16 -14.65 -2.29
N TYR A 115 0.87 -13.94 -2.73
CA TYR A 115 0.80 -13.08 -3.91
C TYR A 115 1.26 -13.81 -5.18
N THR A 116 0.63 -13.53 -6.30
CA THR A 116 0.92 -14.17 -7.59
C THR A 116 1.93 -13.36 -8.41
N LYS A 117 2.58 -14.01 -9.39
CA LYS A 117 3.46 -13.30 -10.33
C LYS A 117 2.72 -12.16 -11.05
N ASN A 118 1.45 -12.39 -11.40
CA ASN A 118 0.63 -11.38 -12.09
C ASN A 118 0.39 -10.14 -11.22
N GLU A 119 0.21 -10.29 -9.90
CA GLU A 119 0.08 -9.15 -8.98
C GLU A 119 1.38 -8.35 -8.90
N ILE A 120 2.53 -9.03 -8.87
CA ILE A 120 3.84 -8.37 -8.86
C ILE A 120 4.05 -7.59 -10.17
N ASP A 121 3.78 -8.22 -11.31
CA ASP A 121 3.90 -7.60 -12.64
C ASP A 121 2.95 -6.40 -12.77
N PHE A 122 1.75 -6.48 -12.21
CA PHE A 122 0.81 -5.36 -12.14
C PHE A 122 1.35 -4.20 -11.29
N ILE A 123 1.88 -4.45 -10.08
CA ILE A 123 2.48 -3.38 -9.26
C ILE A 123 3.63 -2.71 -10.02
N ASN A 124 4.49 -3.49 -10.69
CA ASN A 124 5.60 -2.94 -11.48
C ASN A 124 5.10 -2.03 -12.59
N THR A 125 4.13 -2.51 -13.38
CA THR A 125 3.51 -1.72 -14.46
C THR A 125 2.87 -0.45 -13.91
N LEU A 126 2.21 -0.53 -12.76
CA LEU A 126 1.55 0.63 -12.16
C LEU A 126 2.57 1.67 -11.67
N ALA A 127 3.70 1.23 -11.10
CA ALA A 127 4.79 2.12 -10.72
C ALA A 127 5.36 2.88 -11.92
N GLU A 128 5.52 2.19 -13.07
CA GLU A 128 5.92 2.81 -14.34
C GLU A 128 4.90 3.82 -14.85
N VAL A 129 3.60 3.46 -14.88
CA VAL A 129 2.52 4.37 -15.30
C VAL A 129 2.45 5.61 -14.41
N PHE A 130 2.63 5.44 -13.09
CA PHE A 130 2.68 6.54 -12.13
C PHE A 130 3.98 7.34 -12.16
N ASN A 131 4.93 6.95 -13.01
CA ASN A 131 6.25 7.55 -13.12
C ASN A 131 6.93 7.67 -11.74
N VAL A 132 6.90 6.57 -10.99
CA VAL A 132 7.54 6.48 -9.67
C VAL A 132 9.02 6.24 -9.86
N ASP A 133 9.84 7.00 -9.14
CA ASP A 133 11.29 6.82 -9.14
C ASP A 133 11.67 5.37 -8.77
N PRO A 134 12.55 4.70 -9.54
CA PRO A 134 12.90 3.30 -9.29
C PRO A 134 13.50 3.04 -7.90
N ASP A 135 14.27 3.97 -7.36
CA ASP A 135 14.85 3.85 -6.02
C ASP A 135 13.76 4.00 -4.96
N ASP A 136 12.86 4.98 -5.11
CA ASP A 136 11.71 5.10 -4.21
C ASP A 136 10.83 3.84 -4.27
N PHE A 137 10.56 3.29 -5.44
CA PHE A 137 9.77 2.06 -5.58
C PHE A 137 10.44 0.85 -4.91
N LYS A 138 11.75 0.67 -5.12
CA LYS A 138 12.54 -0.37 -4.45
C LYS A 138 12.46 -0.22 -2.94
N ASN A 139 12.67 1.00 -2.43
CA ASN A 139 12.63 1.29 -1.00
C ASN A 139 11.24 1.06 -0.39
N LEU A 140 10.16 1.43 -1.10
CA LEU A 140 8.78 1.18 -0.67
C LEU A 140 8.49 -0.32 -0.48
N LYS A 141 8.91 -1.15 -1.44
CA LYS A 141 8.73 -2.62 -1.36
C LYS A 141 9.51 -3.20 -0.18
N ALA A 142 10.80 -2.88 -0.11
CA ALA A 142 11.71 -3.31 0.96
C ALA A 142 11.15 -2.94 2.35
N PHE A 143 10.66 -1.70 2.48
CA PHE A 143 10.06 -1.20 3.71
C PHE A 143 8.79 -1.95 4.15
N ILE A 144 7.89 -2.27 3.22
CA ILE A 144 6.66 -3.02 3.53
C ILE A 144 6.97 -4.48 3.86
N LEU A 145 7.82 -5.11 3.06
CA LEU A 145 8.24 -6.49 3.22
C LEU A 145 9.11 -6.72 4.45
N SER A 146 9.46 -5.65 5.17
CA SER A 146 10.30 -5.73 6.35
C SER A 146 11.70 -6.24 6.03
N ASP A 147 12.05 -6.25 4.75
CA ASP A 147 13.34 -6.61 4.20
C ASP A 147 14.11 -5.31 3.97
N SER A 148 14.81 -4.88 5.01
CA SER A 148 15.61 -3.66 4.98
C SER A 148 16.98 -3.85 4.35
N ILE A 149 17.25 -5.03 3.81
CA ILE A 149 18.50 -5.32 3.13
C ILE A 149 18.54 -4.51 1.83
N GLY A 150 19.47 -3.56 1.77
CA GLY A 150 19.73 -2.77 0.56
C GLY A 150 18.94 -1.46 0.43
N ILE A 151 18.26 -0.99 1.48
CA ILE A 151 17.80 0.41 1.57
C ILE A 151 19.00 1.28 1.97
N SER A 152 19.24 2.38 1.25
CA SER A 152 20.32 3.33 1.59
C SER A 152 20.08 3.98 2.96
N GLU A 153 21.15 4.13 3.75
CA GLU A 153 21.16 4.79 5.06
C GLU A 153 20.55 6.19 5.06
N ASP A 154 20.70 6.94 3.97
CA ASP A 154 20.16 8.31 3.88
C ASP A 154 18.63 8.35 3.73
N ASN A 155 18.04 7.22 3.34
CA ASN A 155 16.60 7.11 3.13
C ASN A 155 15.89 6.50 4.33
N MET A 156 16.61 5.89 5.28
CA MET A 156 15.99 5.12 6.34
C MET A 156 16.58 5.37 7.71
N LEU A 157 15.69 5.59 8.68
CA LEU A 157 16.02 5.83 10.07
C LEU A 157 15.24 4.85 10.94
N TYR A 158 15.92 4.21 11.87
CA TYR A 158 15.32 3.30 12.84
C TYR A 158 15.38 3.88 14.24
N PHE A 159 14.30 3.69 14.99
CA PHE A 159 14.32 3.86 16.44
C PHE A 159 14.09 2.51 17.09
N SER A 160 14.97 2.13 17.99
CA SER A 160 14.89 0.82 18.63
C SER A 160 15.64 0.79 19.95
N SER A 161 15.24 -0.14 20.83
CA SER A 161 16.00 -0.47 22.02
C SER A 161 17.28 -1.24 21.65
N PRO A 162 18.39 -1.11 22.41
CA PRO A 162 19.68 -1.74 22.13
C PRO A 162 19.64 -3.27 21.92
N ALA A 163 18.59 -3.94 22.39
CA ALA A 163 18.42 -5.39 22.31
C ALA A 163 17.74 -5.90 21.01
N SER A 164 17.39 -5.01 20.08
CA SER A 164 16.62 -5.39 18.88
C SER A 164 17.53 -5.77 17.70
N GLN A 165 17.10 -6.73 16.88
CA GLN A 165 17.76 -7.06 15.62
C GLN A 165 17.55 -5.92 14.61
N ILE A 166 18.62 -5.23 14.26
CA ILE A 166 18.64 -4.13 13.28
C ILE A 166 19.70 -4.45 12.22
N PRO A 167 19.52 -4.07 10.95
CA PRO A 167 20.55 -4.27 9.94
C PRO A 167 21.86 -3.55 10.32
N GLU A 168 23.01 -4.17 10.04
CA GLU A 168 24.34 -3.64 10.39
C GLU A 168 24.62 -2.25 9.78
N ASN A 169 24.02 -1.93 8.62
CA ASN A 169 24.23 -0.68 7.89
C ASN A 169 23.00 0.25 7.96
N ALA A 170 22.32 0.31 9.09
CA ALA A 170 21.16 1.16 9.26
C ALA A 170 21.45 2.32 10.22
N ARG A 171 20.93 3.51 9.93
CA ARG A 171 20.96 4.61 10.91
C ARG A 171 19.97 4.31 12.03
N VAL A 172 20.48 4.18 13.25
CA VAL A 172 19.69 3.87 14.44
C VAL A 172 19.82 5.00 15.45
N ILE A 173 18.68 5.46 15.95
CA ILE A 173 18.60 6.29 17.14
C ILE A 173 18.09 5.40 18.28
N PRO A 174 18.88 5.20 19.36
CA PRO A 174 18.43 4.42 20.49
C PRO A 174 17.23 5.11 21.14
N LEU A 175 16.19 4.34 21.44
CA LEU A 175 14.97 4.85 22.05
C LEU A 175 14.58 3.97 23.23
N ASP A 176 14.92 4.46 24.43
CA ASP A 176 14.62 3.78 25.67
C ASP A 176 13.11 3.66 25.88
N GLY A 177 12.67 2.49 26.36
CA GLY A 177 11.27 2.19 26.62
C GLY A 177 10.47 1.70 25.41
N LEU A 178 11.09 1.52 24.24
CA LEU A 178 10.49 0.87 23.07
C LEU A 178 10.82 -0.64 23.01
N THR A 179 9.82 -1.46 23.28
CA THR A 179 9.75 -2.91 23.02
C THR A 179 9.38 -3.15 21.55
N GLY A 180 10.30 -2.82 20.65
CA GLY A 180 10.12 -2.98 19.21
C GLY A 180 11.06 -2.14 18.36
N THR A 181 10.68 -1.98 17.09
CA THR A 181 11.42 -1.21 16.10
C THR A 181 10.47 -0.30 15.34
N LEU A 182 10.75 1.00 15.36
CA LEU A 182 10.08 2.00 14.56
C LEU A 182 10.95 2.34 13.36
N GLY A 183 10.49 2.01 12.16
CA GLY A 183 11.16 2.39 10.92
C GLY A 183 10.55 3.67 10.34
N ILE A 184 11.39 4.63 9.97
CA ILE A 184 11.03 5.81 9.19
C ILE A 184 11.74 5.73 7.84
N LEU A 185 10.97 5.72 6.77
CA LEU A 185 11.47 5.80 5.40
C LEU A 185 11.18 7.18 4.81
N ARG A 186 12.19 7.83 4.24
CA ARG A 186 12.05 9.03 3.42
C ARG A 186 11.88 8.64 1.95
N VAL A 187 10.75 9.04 1.37
CA VAL A 187 10.51 8.99 -0.07
C VAL A 187 11.00 10.30 -0.67
N LYS A 188 12.10 10.25 -1.42
CA LYS A 188 12.85 11.44 -1.84
C LYS A 188 12.08 12.27 -2.86
N SER A 189 11.48 11.62 -3.86
CA SER A 189 10.79 12.29 -4.98
C SER A 189 9.66 13.22 -4.53
N VAL A 190 8.99 12.91 -3.42
CA VAL A 190 7.83 13.66 -2.90
C VAL A 190 8.07 14.23 -1.51
N ASN A 191 9.33 14.21 -1.03
CA ASN A 191 9.76 14.68 0.28
C ASN A 191 8.79 14.28 1.41
N THR A 192 8.43 13.00 1.45
CA THR A 192 7.44 12.47 2.39
C THR A 192 8.08 11.40 3.26
N PHE A 193 7.72 11.37 4.54
CA PHE A 193 8.19 10.36 5.48
C PHE A 193 7.09 9.33 5.76
N LEU A 194 7.48 8.06 5.77
CA LEU A 194 6.63 6.92 6.06
C LEU A 194 7.09 6.27 7.34
N MET A 195 6.15 5.92 8.21
CA MET A 195 6.41 5.32 9.51
C MET A 195 5.79 3.94 9.58
N ARG A 196 6.53 2.96 10.08
CA ARG A 196 6.01 1.62 10.35
C ARG A 196 6.54 1.12 11.69
N LEU A 197 5.63 0.74 12.57
CA LEU A 197 5.96 0.17 13.87
C LEU A 197 5.93 -1.37 13.79
N LYS A 198 6.99 -2.00 14.27
CA LYS A 198 7.05 -3.43 14.57
C LYS A 198 7.18 -3.61 16.08
N GLY A 199 6.37 -4.48 16.64
CA GLY A 199 6.37 -4.76 18.08
C GLY A 199 4.96 -4.67 18.66
N THR A 200 4.88 -4.78 19.98
CA THR A 200 3.63 -4.78 20.75
C THR A 200 3.33 -3.46 21.43
N ASP A 201 4.26 -2.50 21.36
CA ASP A 201 4.10 -1.21 22.00
C ASP A 201 3.05 -0.32 21.37
N THR A 202 2.45 0.52 22.21
CA THR A 202 1.47 1.53 21.80
C THR A 202 2.17 2.87 21.63
N LEU A 203 2.33 3.28 20.38
CA LEU A 203 2.71 4.66 20.03
C LEU A 203 1.47 5.44 19.60
N TYR A 204 1.55 6.76 19.72
CA TYR A 204 0.53 7.71 19.34
C TYR A 204 1.09 8.65 18.29
N LEU A 205 0.45 8.71 17.13
CA LEU A 205 0.74 9.70 16.09
C LEU A 205 -0.43 10.69 16.05
N ARG A 206 -0.17 11.97 16.35
CA ARG A 206 -1.22 13.00 16.42
C ARG A 206 -2.39 12.63 17.36
N GLY A 207 -2.07 11.95 18.46
CA GLY A 207 -3.07 11.51 19.45
C GLY A 207 -3.87 10.26 19.06
N GLN A 208 -3.61 9.65 17.91
CA GLN A 208 -4.24 8.40 17.49
C GLN A 208 -3.29 7.21 17.70
N ASP A 209 -3.86 6.06 18.11
CA ASP A 209 -3.10 4.82 18.28
C ASP A 209 -2.46 4.36 16.96
N VAL A 210 -1.15 4.16 17.00
CA VAL A 210 -0.36 3.56 15.92
C VAL A 210 -0.51 2.04 16.03
N LYS A 211 -1.12 1.44 15.01
CA LYS A 211 -1.27 0.00 14.93
C LYS A 211 0.02 -0.64 14.39
N PRO A 212 0.52 -1.72 14.98
CA PRO A 212 1.66 -2.46 14.45
C PRO A 212 1.40 -2.97 13.02
N ASN A 213 2.45 -3.05 12.19
CA ASN A 213 2.39 -3.52 10.80
C ASN A 213 1.52 -2.68 9.85
N PHE A 214 1.18 -1.46 10.26
CA PHE A 214 0.63 -0.44 9.37
C PHE A 214 1.70 0.56 9.02
N THR A 215 1.68 0.97 7.75
CA THR A 215 2.45 2.13 7.34
C THR A 215 1.62 3.41 7.46
N TYR A 216 2.19 4.45 8.06
CA TYR A 216 1.59 5.77 8.23
C TYR A 216 2.39 6.82 7.47
N VAL A 217 1.71 7.81 6.92
CA VAL A 217 2.35 9.00 6.33
C VAL A 217 2.55 10.01 7.45
N ILE A 218 3.78 10.47 7.64
CA ILE A 218 4.12 11.53 8.58
C ILE A 218 4.02 12.87 7.84
N GLU A 219 3.22 13.77 8.38
CA GLU A 219 3.15 15.16 7.91
C GLU A 219 4.18 16.01 8.65
N PRO A 220 4.77 17.05 8.03
CA PRO A 220 5.69 17.95 8.71
C PRO A 220 5.12 18.48 10.03
N GLY A 221 5.92 18.47 11.09
CA GLY A 221 5.49 18.89 12.43
C GLY A 221 4.64 17.87 13.20
N SER A 222 4.48 16.65 12.67
CA SER A 222 3.85 15.56 13.42
C SER A 222 4.72 15.15 14.60
N ILE A 223 4.08 14.89 15.74
CA ILE A 223 4.76 14.41 16.94
C ILE A 223 4.35 12.95 17.17
N ILE A 224 5.34 12.09 17.37
CA ILE A 224 5.15 10.69 17.76
C ILE A 224 5.41 10.60 19.26
N LYS A 225 4.44 10.13 20.03
CA LYS A 225 4.52 9.98 21.49
C LYS A 225 4.32 8.52 21.88
N GLY A 226 5.00 8.06 22.91
CA GLY A 226 4.69 6.76 23.55
C GLY A 226 4.53 6.93 25.04
N LYS A 227 3.86 5.97 25.71
CA LYS A 227 3.67 6.03 27.17
C LYS A 227 4.99 6.00 27.96
N LYS A 228 6.02 5.37 27.41
CA LYS A 228 7.35 5.17 28.03
C LYS A 228 8.50 5.73 27.19
N VAL A 229 8.17 6.52 26.16
CA VAL A 229 9.08 6.87 25.08
C VAL A 229 9.11 8.38 24.92
N ALA A 230 10.32 8.95 24.83
CA ALA A 230 10.51 10.37 24.57
C ALA A 230 9.84 10.79 23.23
N PRO A 231 9.26 11.99 23.16
CA PRO A 231 8.61 12.44 21.92
C PRO A 231 9.63 12.54 20.77
N ILE A 232 9.26 11.99 19.62
CA ILE A 232 10.02 12.10 18.37
C ILE A 232 9.37 13.19 17.51
N TYR A 233 10.21 14.06 16.96
CA TYR A 233 9.85 15.21 16.12
C TYR A 233 10.37 15.02 14.69
#